data_AF-A0A7L6B0I6-F1
#
_entry.id   AF-A0A7L6B0I6-F1
#
_cell.length_a   1.000
_cell.length_b   1.000
_cell.length_c   1.000
_cell.angle_alpha   90.00
_cell.angle_beta   90.00
_cell.angle_gamma   90.00
#
_symmetry.space_group_name_H-M   'P 1'
#
loop_
_entity.id
_entity.type
_entity.pdbx_description
1 polymer ?
#
loop_
_entity_poly.entity_id
_entity_poly.type
_entity_poly.pdbx_seq_one_letter_code
_entity_poly.pdbx_strand_id
1 'polypeptide(L)'
;MGKRQGVGDGSAAATGDGVDGRLALARDPATTHLTLIDLAADPSAVVRKAVATRTDAPAQALRPLARDHDRHVREAVARNPSTSVGNLLRLVKDADRWVRWAVAGNPACDESVRRVMAEAPDKELRGLLAETRELEPELAARLVDDVSPEVRERLATHTHDPDVITALTADRTARVRKGLARNPRTTTAQRSALAQDPVVDVRVALVLAVELDEVDLRRLLDDRSVQVRMAMARSEVVPAHIRQALARDPDEMVADVAREFRPGSSGTPVVRTGHRSSGT
;
A
#
# COMPACT_ATOMS: atom_id res chain seq x y z
N MET A 1 15.23 -55.36 -53.59
CA MET A 1 14.83 -55.18 -52.18
C MET A 1 15.86 -54.28 -51.51
N GLY A 2 15.58 -53.16 -50.87
CA GLY A 2 14.33 -52.47 -50.59
C GLY A 2 14.66 -51.02 -50.20
N LYS A 3 13.82 -50.10 -50.69
CA LYS A 3 13.81 -48.68 -50.33
C LYS A 3 13.37 -48.53 -48.87
N ARG A 4 13.97 -47.60 -48.13
CA ARG A 4 13.25 -46.79 -47.13
C ARG A 4 13.65 -45.33 -47.26
N GLN A 5 12.69 -44.57 -47.77
CA GLN A 5 12.56 -43.11 -47.65
C GLN A 5 12.07 -42.74 -46.25
N GLY A 6 12.31 -41.48 -45.89
CA GLY A 6 11.59 -40.75 -44.84
C GLY A 6 12.43 -40.58 -43.59
N VAL A 7 12.52 -39.42 -42.94
CA VAL A 7 11.77 -38.16 -43.08
C VAL A 7 12.70 -37.09 -42.52
N GLY A 8 12.75 -35.92 -43.15
CA GLY A 8 13.45 -34.77 -42.59
C GLY A 8 12.73 -34.30 -41.34
N ASP A 9 13.46 -34.17 -40.24
CA ASP A 9 13.07 -33.26 -39.17
C ASP A 9 14.10 -32.15 -39.11
N GLY A 10 13.67 -31.00 -39.61
CA GLY A 10 14.34 -29.73 -39.41
C GLY A 10 14.35 -29.42 -37.92
N SER A 11 15.41 -29.85 -37.24
CA SER A 11 15.91 -29.18 -36.04
C SER A 11 16.50 -27.84 -36.50
N ALA A 12 15.60 -26.91 -36.81
CA ALA A 12 15.93 -25.51 -36.91
C ALA A 12 16.38 -25.09 -35.51
N ALA A 13 17.69 -25.03 -35.33
CA ALA A 13 18.33 -24.35 -34.22
C ALA A 13 17.60 -23.01 -34.02
N ALA A 14 16.93 -22.87 -32.88
CA ALA A 14 16.33 -21.62 -32.46
C ALA A 14 17.45 -20.59 -32.39
N THR A 15 17.51 -19.72 -33.40
CA THR A 15 18.43 -18.60 -33.47
C THR A 15 18.19 -17.71 -32.26
N GLY A 16 19.03 -17.84 -31.24
CA GLY A 16 19.01 -17.07 -29.99
C GLY A 16 19.30 -15.57 -30.15
N ASP A 17 19.17 -15.03 -31.35
CA ASP A 17 19.47 -13.63 -31.70
C ASP A 17 18.21 -12.74 -31.75
N GLY A 18 17.03 -13.33 -31.56
CA GLY A 18 15.77 -12.62 -31.39
C GLY A 18 15.59 -12.05 -29.98
N VAL A 19 14.69 -11.07 -29.85
CA VAL A 19 14.30 -10.49 -28.54
C VAL A 19 13.85 -11.59 -27.57
N ASP A 20 13.15 -12.62 -28.06
CA ASP A 20 12.67 -13.74 -27.25
C ASP A 20 13.80 -14.59 -26.67
N GLY A 21 14.88 -14.82 -27.44
CA GLY A 21 16.05 -15.55 -26.99
C GLY A 21 16.80 -14.79 -25.88
N ARG A 22 17.01 -13.48 -26.07
CA ARG A 22 17.64 -12.62 -25.06
C ARG A 22 16.76 -12.46 -23.81
N LEU A 23 15.44 -12.43 -23.98
CA LEU A 23 14.49 -12.43 -22.86
C LEU A 23 14.52 -13.74 -22.07
N ALA A 24 14.60 -14.88 -22.76
CA ALA A 24 14.76 -16.18 -22.11
C ALA A 24 16.07 -16.21 -21.31
N LEU A 25 17.17 -15.74 -21.89
CA LEU A 25 18.46 -15.63 -21.20
C LEU A 25 18.40 -14.70 -19.97
N ALA A 26 17.73 -13.55 -20.07
CA ALA A 26 17.55 -12.66 -18.92
C ALA A 26 16.75 -13.33 -17.77
N ARG A 27 15.85 -14.26 -18.08
CA ARG A 27 15.01 -14.95 -17.08
C ARG A 27 15.64 -16.23 -16.52
N ASP A 28 16.59 -16.82 -17.23
CA ASP A 28 17.23 -18.07 -16.84
C ASP A 28 18.10 -17.89 -15.58
N PRO A 29 17.80 -18.59 -14.46
CA PRO A 29 18.61 -18.53 -13.24
C PRO A 29 20.09 -18.90 -13.46
N ALA A 30 20.41 -19.73 -14.46
CA ALA A 30 21.78 -20.15 -14.76
C ALA A 30 22.60 -19.10 -15.53
N THR A 31 21.99 -18.00 -15.97
CA THR A 31 22.67 -16.94 -16.73
C THR A 31 23.74 -16.26 -15.87
N THR A 32 24.95 -16.14 -16.44
CA THR A 32 26.08 -15.56 -15.74
C THR A 32 25.89 -14.07 -15.47
N HIS A 33 26.52 -13.55 -14.41
CA HIS A 33 26.50 -12.11 -14.12
C HIS A 33 27.03 -11.24 -15.27
N LEU A 34 28.06 -11.70 -16.00
CA LEU A 34 28.59 -10.96 -17.16
C LEU A 34 27.52 -10.81 -18.24
N THR A 35 26.83 -11.90 -18.57
CA THR A 35 25.72 -11.86 -19.53
C THR A 35 24.58 -10.96 -19.06
N LEU A 36 24.24 -10.96 -17.76
CA LEU A 36 23.23 -10.03 -17.22
C LEU A 36 23.66 -8.56 -17.31
N ILE A 37 24.95 -8.27 -17.15
CA ILE A 37 25.50 -6.92 -17.33
C ILE A 37 25.35 -6.47 -18.79
N ASP A 38 25.64 -7.35 -19.75
CA ASP A 38 25.46 -7.06 -21.18
C ASP A 38 23.98 -6.84 -21.53
N LEU A 39 23.09 -7.71 -21.02
CA LEU A 39 21.65 -7.61 -21.24
C LEU A 39 21.01 -6.38 -20.56
N ALA A 40 21.67 -5.77 -19.58
CA ALA A 40 21.23 -4.51 -18.99
C ALA A 40 21.33 -3.33 -19.98
N ALA A 41 22.10 -3.47 -21.06
CA ALA A 41 22.18 -2.49 -22.15
C ALA A 41 21.34 -2.88 -23.38
N ASP A 42 20.50 -3.94 -23.29
CA ASP A 42 19.72 -4.45 -24.42
C ASP A 42 18.80 -3.36 -25.02
N PRO A 43 18.65 -3.26 -26.35
CA PRO A 43 17.73 -2.31 -26.98
C PRO A 43 16.27 -2.47 -26.52
N SER A 44 15.84 -3.68 -26.17
CA SER A 44 14.49 -4.00 -25.72
C SER A 44 14.30 -3.70 -24.23
N ALA A 45 13.38 -2.79 -23.92
CA ALA A 45 12.99 -2.51 -22.54
C ALA A 45 12.45 -3.73 -21.80
N VAL A 46 11.87 -4.70 -22.52
CA VAL A 46 11.34 -5.94 -21.92
C VAL A 46 12.49 -6.82 -21.40
N VAL A 47 13.61 -6.89 -22.13
CA VAL A 47 14.81 -7.64 -21.73
C VAL A 47 15.47 -6.94 -20.54
N ARG A 48 15.69 -5.61 -20.63
CA ARG A 48 16.26 -4.82 -19.53
C ARG A 48 15.42 -4.90 -18.25
N LYS A 49 14.09 -4.87 -18.37
CA LYS A 49 13.16 -5.07 -17.25
C LYS A 49 13.32 -6.46 -16.65
N ALA A 50 13.46 -7.50 -17.48
CA ALA A 50 13.66 -8.87 -16.99
C ALA A 50 14.94 -8.97 -16.15
N VAL A 51 16.05 -8.37 -16.59
CA VAL A 51 17.29 -8.26 -15.79
C VAL A 51 17.02 -7.52 -14.47
N ALA A 52 16.35 -6.37 -14.52
CA ALA A 52 16.03 -5.58 -13.33
C ALA A 52 15.13 -6.31 -12.31
N THR A 53 14.29 -7.25 -12.75
CA THR A 53 13.41 -8.02 -11.85
C THR A 53 14.11 -9.17 -11.13
N ARG A 54 15.33 -9.53 -11.52
CA ARG A 54 16.05 -10.65 -10.91
C ARG A 54 16.60 -10.30 -9.54
N THR A 55 16.25 -11.08 -8.52
CA THR A 55 16.75 -10.86 -7.15
C THR A 55 18.25 -11.08 -7.00
N ASP A 56 18.88 -11.82 -7.90
CA ASP A 56 20.33 -12.04 -7.97
C ASP A 56 21.04 -11.12 -8.99
N ALA A 57 20.36 -10.09 -9.52
CA ALA A 57 20.96 -9.15 -10.45
C ALA A 57 22.19 -8.47 -9.83
N PRO A 58 23.35 -8.48 -10.51
CA PRO A 58 24.54 -7.83 -9.98
C PRO A 58 24.35 -6.32 -9.95
N ALA A 59 24.92 -5.65 -8.95
CA ALA A 59 24.81 -4.19 -8.79
C ALA A 59 25.30 -3.42 -10.03
N GLN A 60 26.26 -3.98 -10.77
CA GLN A 60 26.77 -3.41 -12.03
C GLN A 60 25.71 -3.39 -13.14
N ALA A 61 24.80 -4.37 -13.19
CA ALA A 61 23.65 -4.38 -14.10
C ALA A 61 22.55 -3.41 -13.65
N LEU A 62 22.25 -3.34 -12.35
CA LEU A 62 21.18 -2.46 -11.82
C LEU A 62 21.51 -0.96 -11.90
N ARG A 63 22.79 -0.59 -11.80
CA ARG A 63 23.24 0.82 -11.79
C ARG A 63 22.86 1.62 -13.06
N PRO A 64 23.08 1.15 -14.30
CA PRO A 64 22.60 1.84 -15.50
C PRO A 64 21.07 1.81 -15.59
N LEU A 65 20.43 0.69 -15.21
CA LEU A 65 18.96 0.54 -15.26
C LEU A 65 18.21 1.49 -14.31
N ALA A 66 18.84 1.92 -13.20
CA ALA A 66 18.30 2.98 -12.34
C ALA A 66 18.18 4.35 -13.05
N ARG A 67 18.76 4.52 -14.24
CA ARG A 67 18.66 5.71 -15.10
C ARG A 67 17.99 5.40 -16.44
N ASP A 68 17.33 4.24 -16.56
CA ASP A 68 16.71 3.81 -17.81
C ASP A 68 15.68 4.83 -18.29
N HIS A 69 15.51 4.97 -19.61
CA HIS A 69 14.49 5.85 -20.17
C HIS A 69 13.07 5.28 -19.95
N ASP A 70 12.93 3.95 -19.91
CA ASP A 70 11.64 3.29 -19.66
C ASP A 70 11.30 3.29 -18.16
N ARG A 71 10.15 3.85 -17.81
CA ARG A 71 9.69 3.94 -16.42
C ARG A 71 9.54 2.57 -15.76
N HIS A 72 9.15 1.52 -16.49
CA HIS A 72 8.90 0.20 -15.92
C HIS A 72 10.20 -0.53 -15.60
N VAL A 73 11.28 -0.21 -16.32
CA VAL A 73 12.61 -0.69 -16.00
C VAL A 73 13.09 -0.05 -14.70
N ARG A 74 12.97 1.29 -14.58
CA ARG A 74 13.32 2.00 -13.34
C ARG A 74 12.49 1.54 -12.14
N GLU A 75 11.19 1.31 -12.34
CA GLU A 75 10.28 0.75 -11.33
C GLU A 75 10.69 -0.67 -10.91
N ALA A 76 11.11 -1.52 -11.86
CA ALA A 76 11.63 -2.85 -11.56
C ALA A 76 12.92 -2.79 -10.72
N VAL A 77 13.84 -1.88 -11.04
CA VAL A 77 15.03 -1.64 -10.21
C VAL A 77 14.62 -1.16 -8.82
N ALA A 78 13.67 -0.21 -8.71
CA ALA A 78 13.21 0.30 -7.43
C ALA A 78 12.57 -0.79 -6.54
N ARG A 79 11.93 -1.82 -7.11
CA ARG A 79 11.38 -2.95 -6.34
C ARG A 79 12.39 -4.04 -5.99
N ASN A 80 13.53 -4.09 -6.67
CA ASN A 80 14.49 -5.17 -6.51
C ASN A 80 15.20 -5.09 -5.13
N PRO A 81 15.13 -6.13 -4.29
CA PRO A 81 15.80 -6.15 -2.98
C PRO A 81 17.32 -5.99 -3.03
N SER A 82 17.94 -6.32 -4.16
CA SER A 82 19.39 -6.19 -4.38
C SER A 82 19.80 -4.80 -4.90
N THR A 83 18.84 -3.87 -5.03
CA THR A 83 19.13 -2.49 -5.40
C THR A 83 19.86 -1.77 -4.27
N SER A 84 21.03 -1.23 -4.58
CA SER A 84 21.82 -0.48 -3.60
C SER A 84 21.13 0.81 -3.15
N VAL A 85 21.42 1.23 -1.92
CA VAL A 85 20.97 2.51 -1.35
C VAL A 85 21.30 3.69 -2.28
N GLY A 86 22.48 3.69 -2.91
CA GLY A 86 22.87 4.75 -3.86
C GLY A 86 21.98 4.82 -5.11
N ASN A 87 21.41 3.70 -5.56
CA ASN A 87 20.43 3.69 -6.63
C ASN A 87 19.04 4.12 -6.11
N LEU A 88 18.64 3.69 -4.90
CA LEU A 88 17.40 4.12 -4.27
C LEU A 88 17.38 5.64 -4.02
N LEU A 89 18.47 6.24 -3.56
CA LEU A 89 18.60 7.70 -3.38
C LEU A 89 18.44 8.50 -4.68
N ARG A 90 18.66 7.86 -5.83
CA ARG A 90 18.33 8.44 -7.15
C ARG A 90 16.87 8.25 -7.46
N LEU A 91 16.37 7.02 -7.34
CA LEU A 91 15.01 6.64 -7.73
C LEU A 91 13.94 7.26 -6.82
N VAL A 92 14.28 7.63 -5.58
CA VAL A 92 13.38 8.33 -4.67
C VAL A 92 13.04 9.74 -5.19
N LYS A 93 13.89 10.29 -6.06
CA LYS A 93 13.71 11.58 -6.75
C LYS A 93 13.21 11.42 -8.18
N ASP A 94 12.77 10.22 -8.58
CA ASP A 94 12.28 9.96 -9.93
C ASP A 94 11.05 10.82 -10.23
N ALA A 95 10.89 11.22 -11.50
CA ALA A 95 9.73 11.99 -11.93
C ALA A 95 8.43 11.18 -11.83
N ASP A 96 8.50 9.85 -12.01
CA ASP A 96 7.33 8.98 -11.98
C ASP A 96 6.97 8.53 -10.55
N ARG A 97 5.71 8.73 -10.18
CA ARG A 97 5.20 8.40 -8.83
C ARG A 97 5.26 6.91 -8.50
N TRP A 98 5.12 6.02 -9.49
CA TRP A 98 5.16 4.57 -9.26
C TRP A 98 6.56 4.08 -8.96
N VAL A 99 7.58 4.73 -9.54
CA VAL A 99 8.99 4.49 -9.19
C VAL A 99 9.25 4.93 -7.75
N ARG A 100 8.81 6.13 -7.36
CA ARG A 100 8.94 6.61 -5.97
C ARG A 100 8.23 5.69 -4.97
N TRP A 101 7.05 5.19 -5.32
CA TRP A 101 6.32 4.21 -4.50
C TRP A 101 7.07 2.87 -4.35
N ALA A 102 7.66 2.38 -5.43
CA ALA A 102 8.48 1.18 -5.39
C ALA A 102 9.71 1.33 -4.47
N VAL A 103 10.33 2.52 -4.42
CA VAL A 103 11.43 2.79 -3.49
C VAL A 103 10.97 2.71 -2.03
N ALA A 104 9.83 3.32 -1.69
CA ALA A 104 9.30 3.33 -0.33
C ALA A 104 9.05 1.92 0.22
N GLY A 105 8.61 1.00 -0.65
CA GLY A 105 8.37 -0.40 -0.30
C GLY A 105 9.58 -1.33 -0.42
N ASN A 106 10.77 -0.82 -0.79
CA ASN A 106 11.95 -1.65 -0.96
C ASN A 106 12.57 -2.04 0.40
N PRO A 107 12.93 -3.32 0.65
CA PRO A 107 13.58 -3.73 1.90
C PRO A 107 14.93 -3.04 2.19
N ALA A 108 15.64 -2.59 1.16
CA ALA A 108 16.88 -1.82 1.26
C ALA A 108 16.65 -0.31 1.40
N CYS A 109 15.38 0.15 1.48
CA CYS A 109 15.06 1.52 1.85
C CYS A 109 15.46 1.74 3.31
N ASP A 110 16.60 2.37 3.53
CA ASP A 110 17.15 2.65 4.85
C ASP A 110 16.76 4.05 5.34
N GLU A 111 17.22 4.40 6.54
CA GLU A 111 16.98 5.71 7.15
C GLU A 111 17.47 6.86 6.26
N SER A 112 18.56 6.67 5.50
CA SER A 112 19.11 7.72 4.63
C SER A 112 18.15 8.06 3.48
N VAL A 113 17.51 7.05 2.89
CA VAL A 113 16.47 7.23 1.87
C VAL A 113 15.21 7.83 2.48
N ARG A 114 14.77 7.32 3.63
CA ARG A 114 13.58 7.84 4.35
C ARG A 114 13.75 9.31 4.73
N ARG A 115 14.94 9.74 5.16
CA ARG A 115 15.22 11.15 5.47
C ARG A 115 15.05 12.05 4.25
N VAL A 116 15.52 11.61 3.08
CA VAL A 116 15.30 12.33 1.81
C VAL A 116 13.80 12.41 1.48
N MET A 117 13.03 11.36 1.75
CA MET A 117 11.59 11.38 1.57
C MET A 117 10.92 12.40 2.49
N ALA A 118 11.28 12.42 3.77
CA ALA A 118 10.72 13.32 4.79
C ALA A 118 10.99 14.80 4.50
N GLU A 119 12.12 15.13 3.88
CA GLU A 119 12.54 16.49 3.56
C GLU A 119 12.09 16.96 2.18
N ALA A 120 11.47 16.07 1.40
CA ALA A 120 11.06 16.39 0.05
C ALA A 120 9.97 17.48 0.05
N PRO A 121 10.02 18.45 -0.88
CA PRO A 121 8.92 19.40 -1.07
C PRO A 121 7.64 18.71 -1.56
N ASP A 122 7.78 17.59 -2.28
CA ASP A 122 6.67 16.77 -2.76
C ASP A 122 5.94 16.09 -1.59
N LYS A 123 4.69 16.51 -1.36
CA LYS A 123 3.83 15.92 -0.33
C LYS A 123 3.52 14.46 -0.60
N GLU A 124 3.53 14.00 -1.86
CA GLU A 124 3.28 12.59 -2.15
C GLU A 124 4.41 11.74 -1.58
N LEU A 125 5.67 12.18 -1.74
CA LEU A 125 6.81 11.44 -1.23
C LEU A 125 6.83 11.36 0.31
N ARG A 126 6.46 12.46 0.99
CA ARG A 126 6.25 12.46 2.44
C ARG A 126 5.07 11.58 2.85
N GLY A 127 4.00 11.58 2.05
CA GLY A 127 2.82 10.71 2.25
C GLY A 127 3.14 9.22 2.11
N LEU A 128 4.03 8.85 1.19
CA LEU A 128 4.54 7.48 1.07
C LEU A 128 5.34 7.05 2.30
N LEU A 129 6.17 7.95 2.83
CA LEU A 129 6.89 7.69 4.08
C LEU A 129 5.91 7.47 5.24
N ALA A 130 4.84 8.26 5.31
CA ALA A 130 3.80 8.17 6.33
C ALA A 130 2.99 6.85 6.30
N GLU A 131 3.01 6.10 5.21
CA GLU A 131 2.41 4.76 5.12
C GLU A 131 3.31 3.66 5.74
N THR A 132 4.55 4.00 6.11
CA THR A 132 5.45 3.09 6.80
C THR A 132 4.98 2.87 8.24
N ARG A 133 4.82 1.61 8.65
CA ARG A 133 4.28 1.24 9.98
C ARG A 133 5.16 1.68 11.13
N GLU A 134 6.47 1.55 10.94
CA GLU A 134 7.51 1.86 11.91
C GLU A 134 8.45 2.88 11.28
N LEU A 135 8.53 4.05 11.90
CA LEU A 135 9.40 5.14 11.50
C LEU A 135 10.34 5.46 12.64
N GLU A 136 11.51 5.96 12.29
CA GLU A 136 12.43 6.56 13.26
C GLU A 136 11.72 7.72 13.99
N PRO A 137 11.89 7.87 15.31
CA PRO A 137 11.17 8.86 16.11
C PRO A 137 11.26 10.28 15.56
N GLU A 138 12.44 10.68 15.05
CA GLU A 138 12.68 12.00 14.49
C GLU A 138 11.94 12.23 13.17
N LEU A 139 11.73 11.17 12.37
CA LEU A 139 10.94 11.25 11.15
C LEU A 139 9.45 11.25 11.48
N ALA A 140 9.03 10.42 12.43
CA ALA A 140 7.65 10.38 12.91
C ALA A 140 7.21 11.74 13.47
N ALA A 141 8.01 12.33 14.37
CA ALA A 141 7.75 13.66 14.94
C ALA A 141 7.62 14.73 13.84
N ARG A 142 8.48 14.69 12.83
CA ARG A 142 8.41 15.61 11.69
C ARG A 142 7.12 15.45 10.88
N LEU A 143 6.67 14.22 10.66
CA LEU A 143 5.43 13.95 9.93
C LEU A 143 4.17 14.25 10.76
N VAL A 144 4.23 14.17 12.09
CA VAL A 144 3.17 14.66 12.99
C VAL A 144 2.94 16.16 12.80
N ASP A 145 3.99 16.92 12.54
CA ASP A 145 3.92 18.36 12.28
C ASP A 145 3.87 18.73 10.78
N ASP A 146 3.67 17.75 9.89
CA ASP A 146 3.68 18.02 8.44
C ASP A 146 2.64 19.07 8.07
N VAL A 147 3.01 20.02 7.22
CA VAL A 147 2.11 21.08 6.74
C VAL A 147 0.87 20.52 6.03
N SER A 148 0.99 19.36 5.37
CA SER A 148 -0.08 18.72 4.60
C SER A 148 -0.94 17.83 5.50
N PRO A 149 -2.23 18.13 5.67
CA PRO A 149 -3.14 17.26 6.42
C PRO A 149 -3.31 15.87 5.79
N GLU A 150 -3.06 15.74 4.49
CA GLU A 150 -3.07 14.44 3.81
C GLU A 150 -1.92 13.54 4.27
N VAL A 151 -0.73 14.10 4.47
CA VAL A 151 0.43 13.34 4.99
C VAL A 151 0.14 12.89 6.41
N ARG A 152 -0.38 13.79 7.25
CA ARG A 152 -0.75 13.48 8.65
C ARG A 152 -1.88 12.45 8.74
N GLU A 153 -2.87 12.50 7.84
CA GLU A 153 -3.93 11.47 7.76
C GLU A 153 -3.36 10.10 7.39
N ARG A 154 -2.46 10.03 6.40
CA ARG A 154 -1.81 8.77 6.03
C ARG A 154 -1.00 8.21 7.20
N LEU A 155 -0.28 9.06 7.93
CA LEU A 155 0.43 8.68 9.16
C LEU A 155 -0.53 8.13 10.21
N ALA A 156 -1.60 8.87 10.50
CA ALA A 156 -2.64 8.47 11.44
C ALA A 156 -3.24 7.11 11.10
N THR A 157 -3.45 6.81 9.81
CA THR A 157 -4.10 5.58 9.36
C THR A 157 -3.20 4.34 9.51
N HIS A 158 -1.88 4.49 9.36
CA HIS A 158 -0.95 3.35 9.21
C HIS A 158 0.05 3.17 10.37
N THR A 159 0.30 4.22 11.15
CA THR A 159 1.30 4.17 12.23
C THR A 159 0.96 3.09 13.28
N HIS A 160 1.99 2.42 13.77
CA HIS A 160 1.91 1.54 14.94
C HIS A 160 2.44 2.22 16.22
N ASP A 161 2.99 3.43 16.10
CA ASP A 161 3.60 4.14 17.23
C ASP A 161 2.51 4.77 18.13
N PRO A 162 2.40 4.36 19.41
CA PRO A 162 1.39 4.87 20.33
C PRO A 162 1.53 6.37 20.63
N ASP A 163 2.74 6.93 20.60
CA ASP A 163 2.97 8.34 20.87
C ASP A 163 2.49 9.19 19.70
N VAL A 164 2.72 8.73 18.47
CA VAL A 164 2.18 9.33 17.24
C VAL A 164 0.65 9.28 17.23
N ILE A 165 0.05 8.14 17.58
CA ILE A 165 -1.42 7.99 17.67
C ILE A 165 -1.97 8.99 18.70
N THR A 166 -1.32 9.10 19.85
CA THR A 166 -1.72 10.03 20.93
C THR A 166 -1.65 11.47 20.46
N ALA A 167 -0.54 11.88 19.82
CA ALA A 167 -0.37 13.23 19.30
C ALA A 167 -1.45 13.60 18.25
N LEU A 168 -1.73 12.68 17.31
CA LEU A 168 -2.68 12.93 16.23
C LEU A 168 -4.15 12.89 16.67
N THR A 169 -4.45 12.37 17.87
CA THR A 169 -5.83 12.35 18.41
C THR A 169 -6.36 13.77 18.61
N ALA A 170 -5.47 14.71 18.94
CA ALA A 170 -5.79 16.14 19.08
C ALA A 170 -5.53 16.95 17.79
N ASP A 171 -5.29 16.31 16.63
CA ASP A 171 -5.00 17.05 15.38
C ASP A 171 -6.13 18.02 15.06
N ARG A 172 -5.78 19.26 14.75
CA ARG A 172 -6.72 20.32 14.38
C ARG A 172 -7.62 19.98 13.19
N THR A 173 -7.16 19.09 12.31
CA THR A 173 -7.84 18.71 11.08
C THR A 173 -8.65 17.44 11.30
N ALA A 174 -9.98 17.54 11.13
CA ALA A 174 -10.86 16.38 11.26
C ALA A 174 -10.52 15.23 10.32
N ARG A 175 -9.95 15.53 9.14
CA ARG A 175 -9.46 14.52 8.18
C ARG A 175 -8.39 13.62 8.80
N VAL A 176 -7.50 14.17 9.63
CA VAL A 176 -6.45 13.40 10.30
C VAL A 176 -7.03 12.51 11.40
N ARG A 177 -7.93 13.07 12.22
CA ARG A 177 -8.65 12.32 13.26
C ARG A 177 -9.54 11.22 12.66
N LYS A 178 -10.10 11.43 11.47
CA LYS A 178 -10.80 10.41 10.67
C LYS A 178 -9.86 9.28 10.23
N GLY A 179 -8.59 9.60 9.90
CA GLY A 179 -7.54 8.60 9.66
C GLY A 179 -7.30 7.74 10.90
N LEU A 180 -7.18 8.35 12.09
CA LEU A 180 -7.05 7.62 13.35
C LEU A 180 -8.26 6.73 13.67
N ALA A 181 -9.47 7.19 13.36
CA ALA A 181 -10.69 6.39 13.53
C ALA A 181 -10.67 5.08 12.73
N ARG A 182 -9.84 4.99 11.69
CA ARG A 182 -9.62 3.77 10.89
C ARG A 182 -8.43 2.95 11.36
N ASN A 183 -7.63 3.46 12.30
CA ASN A 183 -6.44 2.76 12.76
C ASN A 183 -6.81 1.73 13.84
N PRO A 184 -6.58 0.42 13.58
CA PRO A 184 -6.93 -0.65 14.52
C PRO A 184 -6.07 -0.64 15.80
N ARG A 185 -4.97 0.12 15.81
CA ARG A 185 -4.07 0.26 16.97
C ARG A 185 -4.53 1.31 17.98
N THR A 186 -5.62 2.03 17.70
CA THR A 186 -6.22 2.93 18.69
C THR A 186 -6.67 2.16 19.93
N THR A 187 -6.36 2.70 21.11
CA THR A 187 -6.81 2.20 22.41
C THR A 187 -8.29 2.51 22.64
N THR A 188 -8.93 1.82 23.59
CA THR A 188 -10.32 2.11 23.99
C THR A 188 -10.52 3.58 24.35
N ALA A 189 -9.64 4.16 25.17
CA ALA A 189 -9.73 5.57 25.55
C ALA A 189 -9.66 6.52 24.34
N GLN A 190 -8.80 6.24 23.36
CA GLN A 190 -8.71 7.01 22.12
C GLN A 190 -9.96 6.83 21.25
N ARG A 191 -10.51 5.62 21.16
CA ARG A 191 -11.79 5.36 20.47
C ARG A 191 -12.94 6.11 21.13
N SER A 192 -13.02 6.13 22.47
CA SER A 192 -14.03 6.89 23.20
C SER A 192 -13.92 8.40 22.99
N ALA A 193 -12.69 8.93 22.85
CA ALA A 193 -12.49 10.33 22.47
C ALA A 193 -12.96 10.61 21.04
N LEU A 194 -12.64 9.73 20.08
CA LEU A 194 -13.08 9.83 18.68
C LEU A 194 -14.60 9.64 18.52
N ALA A 195 -15.24 8.84 19.37
CA ALA A 195 -16.70 8.68 19.42
C ALA A 195 -17.40 9.96 19.89
N GLN A 196 -16.68 10.88 20.53
CA GLN A 196 -17.15 12.20 20.96
C GLN A 196 -16.66 13.33 20.04
N ASP A 197 -15.98 13.00 18.94
CA ASP A 197 -15.45 13.99 18.02
C ASP A 197 -16.58 14.91 17.53
N PRO A 198 -16.39 16.24 17.47
CA PRO A 198 -17.43 17.14 16.99
C PRO A 198 -17.86 16.86 15.54
N VAL A 199 -16.97 16.27 14.73
CA VAL A 199 -17.18 16.02 13.30
C VAL A 199 -17.80 14.65 13.05
N VAL A 200 -18.96 14.67 12.41
CA VAL A 200 -19.76 13.48 12.04
C VAL A 200 -18.93 12.45 11.29
N ASP A 201 -18.15 12.89 10.31
CA ASP A 201 -17.30 12.04 9.47
C ASP A 201 -16.28 11.20 10.24
N VAL A 202 -15.79 11.71 11.38
CA VAL A 202 -14.85 10.99 12.25
C VAL A 202 -15.59 9.88 12.98
N ARG A 203 -16.75 10.20 13.58
CA ARG A 203 -17.59 9.23 14.29
C ARG A 203 -18.11 8.13 13.37
N VAL A 204 -18.54 8.48 12.15
CA VAL A 204 -18.93 7.51 11.11
C VAL A 204 -17.77 6.59 10.74
N ALA A 205 -16.56 7.15 10.52
CA ALA A 205 -15.40 6.34 10.18
C ALA A 205 -15.04 5.34 11.30
N LEU A 206 -15.17 5.76 12.56
CA LEU A 206 -14.93 4.93 13.72
C LEU A 206 -15.87 3.71 13.76
N VAL A 207 -17.18 3.95 13.61
CA VAL A 207 -18.24 2.92 13.61
C VAL A 207 -18.03 1.85 12.53
N LEU A 208 -17.47 2.25 11.38
CA LEU A 208 -17.29 1.38 10.23
C LEU A 208 -15.96 0.61 10.24
N ALA A 209 -14.97 1.05 11.02
CA ALA A 209 -13.60 0.57 10.89
C ALA A 209 -13.07 -0.23 12.09
N VAL A 210 -13.56 0.05 13.30
CA VAL A 210 -13.06 -0.59 14.53
C VAL A 210 -14.19 -1.09 15.41
N GLU A 211 -13.92 -2.16 16.14
CA GLU A 211 -14.81 -2.62 17.20
C GLU A 211 -14.83 -1.60 18.35
N LEU A 212 -16.02 -1.24 18.78
CA LEU A 212 -16.27 -0.30 19.87
C LEU A 212 -16.81 -1.03 21.08
N ASP A 213 -16.52 -0.49 22.26
CA ASP A 213 -17.13 -1.02 23.47
C ASP A 213 -18.62 -0.64 23.57
N GLU A 214 -19.31 -1.33 24.46
CA GLU A 214 -20.75 -1.16 24.65
C GLU A 214 -21.11 0.28 25.11
N VAL A 215 -20.20 0.97 25.81
CA VAL A 215 -20.43 2.33 26.32
C VAL A 215 -20.45 3.33 25.17
N ASP A 216 -19.46 3.25 24.28
CA ASP A 216 -19.36 4.11 23.11
C ASP A 216 -20.45 3.81 22.10
N LEU A 217 -20.80 2.54 21.91
CA LEU A 217 -21.92 2.14 21.03
C LEU A 217 -23.25 2.72 21.52
N ARG A 218 -23.54 2.64 22.83
CA ARG A 218 -24.75 3.24 23.41
C ARG A 218 -24.77 4.75 23.25
N ARG A 219 -23.63 5.42 23.43
CA ARG A 219 -23.52 6.86 23.16
C ARG A 219 -23.87 7.20 21.70
N LEU A 220 -23.38 6.40 20.76
CA LEU A 220 -23.58 6.62 19.32
C LEU A 220 -25.00 6.26 18.84
N LEU A 221 -25.74 5.43 19.59
CA LEU A 221 -27.18 5.24 19.36
C LEU A 221 -27.96 6.54 19.55
N ASP A 222 -27.58 7.34 20.54
CA ASP A 222 -28.20 8.64 20.82
C ASP A 222 -27.51 9.80 20.06
N ASP A 223 -26.67 9.49 19.06
CA ASP A 223 -25.95 10.52 18.31
C ASP A 223 -26.93 11.45 17.60
N ARG A 224 -26.75 12.76 17.76
CA ARG A 224 -27.59 13.78 17.09
C ARG A 224 -27.61 13.67 15.57
N SER A 225 -26.58 13.08 14.96
CA SER A 225 -26.45 12.92 13.52
C SER A 225 -27.10 11.63 13.04
N VAL A 226 -28.12 11.77 12.19
CA VAL A 226 -28.74 10.66 11.45
C VAL A 226 -27.68 9.85 10.69
N GLN A 227 -26.62 10.48 10.18
CA GLN A 227 -25.57 9.77 9.44
C GLN A 227 -24.78 8.79 10.32
N VAL A 228 -24.54 9.12 11.60
CA VAL A 228 -23.88 8.21 12.54
C VAL A 228 -24.78 7.03 12.87
N ARG A 229 -26.04 7.30 13.20
CA ARG A 229 -27.01 6.24 13.51
C ARG A 229 -27.28 5.34 12.29
N MET A 230 -27.32 5.92 11.09
CA MET A 230 -27.37 5.17 9.83
C MET A 230 -26.13 4.28 9.62
N ALA A 231 -24.93 4.78 9.91
CA ALA A 231 -23.71 3.98 9.83
C ALA A 231 -23.75 2.81 10.84
N MET A 232 -24.25 3.05 12.06
CA MET A 232 -24.45 2.01 13.07
C MET A 232 -25.41 0.92 12.57
N ALA A 233 -26.55 1.32 11.99
CA ALA A 233 -27.55 0.38 11.45
C ALA A 233 -27.01 -0.50 10.30
N ARG A 234 -26.07 0.02 9.50
CA ARG A 234 -25.47 -0.69 8.35
C ARG A 234 -24.19 -1.45 8.67
N SER A 235 -23.56 -1.18 9.80
CA SER A 235 -22.25 -1.74 10.12
C SER A 235 -22.36 -3.19 10.56
N GLU A 236 -21.68 -4.11 9.87
CA GLU A 236 -21.54 -5.51 10.31
C GLU A 236 -20.73 -5.63 11.61
N VAL A 237 -19.83 -4.69 11.87
CA VAL A 237 -18.97 -4.62 13.07
C VAL A 237 -19.79 -4.34 14.33
N VAL A 238 -20.89 -3.58 14.21
CA VAL A 238 -21.75 -3.25 15.35
C VAL A 238 -22.52 -4.51 15.81
N PRO A 239 -22.58 -4.83 17.11
CA PRO A 239 -23.34 -5.99 17.60
C PRO A 239 -24.82 -5.96 17.23
N ALA A 240 -25.41 -7.13 17.00
CA ALA A 240 -26.79 -7.24 16.52
C ALA A 240 -27.82 -6.60 17.46
N HIS A 241 -27.65 -6.72 18.78
CA HIS A 241 -28.56 -6.11 19.76
C HIS A 241 -28.51 -4.58 19.74
N ILE A 242 -27.32 -4.00 19.51
CA ILE A 242 -27.16 -2.55 19.32
C ILE A 242 -27.86 -2.11 18.04
N ARG A 243 -27.67 -2.81 16.92
CA ARG A 243 -28.41 -2.49 15.68
C ARG A 243 -29.92 -2.61 15.85
N GLN A 244 -30.41 -3.63 16.55
CA GLN A 244 -31.84 -3.81 16.80
C GLN A 244 -32.45 -2.67 17.62
N ALA A 245 -31.67 -2.02 18.49
CA ALA A 245 -32.15 -0.84 19.22
C ALA A 245 -32.53 0.32 18.27
N LEU A 246 -31.86 0.43 17.11
CA LEU A 246 -32.17 1.44 16.08
C LEU A 246 -33.46 1.15 15.31
N ALA A 247 -34.10 -0.02 15.45
CA ALA A 247 -35.39 -0.30 14.82
C ALA A 247 -36.53 0.62 15.30
N ARG A 248 -36.29 1.37 16.39
CA ARG A 248 -37.19 2.39 16.95
C ARG A 248 -36.60 3.80 16.87
N ASP A 249 -35.61 4.02 16.00
CA ASP A 249 -35.02 5.34 15.78
C ASP A 249 -36.12 6.35 15.38
N PRO A 250 -36.07 7.61 15.86
CA PRO A 250 -37.02 8.63 15.43
C PRO A 250 -36.91 8.98 13.95
N ASP A 251 -35.79 8.68 13.30
CA ASP A 251 -35.63 8.77 11.85
C ASP A 251 -36.04 7.44 11.19
N GLU A 252 -37.14 7.48 10.45
CA GLU A 252 -37.75 6.27 9.84
C GLU A 252 -36.78 5.54 8.91
N MET A 253 -35.90 6.27 8.21
CA MET A 253 -34.94 5.65 7.30
C MET A 253 -33.89 4.84 8.08
N VAL A 254 -33.45 5.33 9.24
CA VAL A 254 -32.55 4.57 10.13
C VAL A 254 -33.27 3.33 10.67
N ALA A 255 -34.52 3.50 11.11
CA ALA A 255 -35.34 2.41 11.64
C ALA A 255 -35.59 1.30 10.61
N ASP A 256 -35.94 1.66 9.36
CA ASP A 256 -36.13 0.72 8.26
C ASP A 256 -34.85 -0.08 7.97
N VAL A 257 -33.71 0.60 7.85
CA VAL A 257 -32.42 -0.07 7.59
C VAL A 257 -32.05 -1.03 8.71
N ALA A 258 -32.30 -0.67 9.97
CA ALA A 258 -32.06 -1.55 11.11
C ALA A 258 -32.98 -2.78 11.10
N ARG A 259 -34.26 -2.62 10.74
CA ARG A 259 -35.24 -3.71 10.64
C ARG A 259 -34.93 -4.68 9.50
N GLU A 260 -34.44 -4.16 8.39
CA GLU A 260 -34.17 -4.92 7.16
C GLU A 260 -32.77 -5.52 7.10
N PHE A 261 -31.89 -5.21 8.07
CA PHE A 261 -30.50 -5.65 8.05
C PHE A 261 -30.36 -7.17 7.91
N ARG A 262 -29.65 -7.60 6.86
CA ARG A 262 -29.26 -9.00 6.61
C ARG A 262 -27.74 -9.13 6.58
N PRO A 263 -27.12 -9.94 7.46
CA PRO A 263 -25.67 -10.19 7.42
C PRO A 263 -25.24 -10.72 6.05
N GLY A 264 -24.14 -10.21 5.49
CA GLY A 264 -23.59 -10.69 4.22
C GLY A 264 -24.28 -10.19 2.95
N SER A 265 -25.24 -9.25 3.06
CA SER A 265 -25.91 -8.62 1.90
C SER A 265 -25.19 -7.37 1.37
N SER A 266 -24.24 -6.81 2.13
CA SER A 266 -23.38 -5.73 1.64
C SER A 266 -22.27 -6.29 0.75
N GLY A 267 -22.52 -6.29 -0.57
CA GLY A 267 -21.54 -6.53 -1.61
C GLY A 267 -20.45 -5.45 -1.69
N THR A 268 -19.67 -5.30 -0.63
CA THR A 268 -18.39 -4.58 -0.69
C THR A 268 -17.32 -5.58 -1.11
N PRO A 269 -16.57 -5.33 -2.20
CA PRO A 269 -15.49 -6.21 -2.58
C PRO A 269 -14.49 -6.22 -1.41
N VAL A 270 -14.31 -7.39 -0.82
CA VAL A 270 -13.10 -7.66 -0.04
C VAL A 270 -11.95 -7.29 -0.97
N VAL A 271 -11.29 -6.17 -0.70
CA VAL A 271 -9.95 -5.92 -1.22
C VAL A 271 -9.11 -7.01 -0.58
N ARG A 272 -9.07 -8.16 -1.25
CA ARG A 272 -8.03 -9.14 -1.07
C ARG A 272 -6.76 -8.39 -1.42
N THR A 273 -6.07 -7.91 -0.40
CA THR A 273 -4.64 -7.62 -0.49
C THR A 273 -4.00 -8.93 -0.91
N GLY A 274 -3.82 -9.07 -2.22
CA GLY A 274 -3.22 -10.23 -2.83
C GLY A 274 -1.76 -10.30 -2.43
N HIS A 275 -1.48 -10.87 -1.26
CA HIS A 275 -0.25 -11.62 -1.09
C HIS A 275 -0.33 -12.83 -2.03
N ARG A 276 0.12 -12.63 -3.28
CA ARG A 276 0.62 -13.74 -4.07
C ARG A 276 1.97 -14.13 -3.49
N SER A 277 1.93 -15.06 -2.55
CA SER A 277 3.02 -16.01 -2.34
C SER A 277 3.14 -16.85 -3.60
N SER A 278 4.09 -16.54 -4.47
CA SER A 278 4.52 -17.45 -5.54
C SER A 278 5.60 -18.36 -4.97
N GLY A 279 5.18 -19.56 -4.59
CA GLY A 279 6.06 -20.71 -4.54
C GLY A 279 6.18 -21.34 -5.93
N THR A 280 7.34 -21.99 -6.12
CA THR A 280 7.91 -22.69 -7.29
C THR A 280 8.44 -21.79 -8.41
#